data_AF-A0A0X3V3P4-F1
#
_entry.id   AF-A0A0X3V3P4-F1
#
_cell.length_a   1.000
_cell.length_b   1.000
_cell.length_c   1.000
_cell.angle_alpha   90.00
_cell.angle_beta   90.00
_cell.angle_gamma   90.00
#
_symmetry.space_group_name_H-M   'P 1'
#
loop_
_entity.id
_entity.type
_entity.pdbx_description
1 polymer ?
#
loop_
_entity_poly.entity_id
_entity_poly.type
_entity_poly.pdbx_seq_one_letter_code
_entity_poly.pdbx_strand_id
1 'polypeptide(L)'
;MPDGGHPWLLSNFDRWISWWVQECEPPLQINITVREWVMSRAENPFEGARFVPGFDDLLFAAIPGTLNEAGQVVTCTYRVFRADWTVYCSMIGTASWPV
;
A
#
# COMPACT_ATOMS: atom_id res chain seq x y z
N MET A 1 -21.15 8.66 -0.69
CA MET A 1 -19.82 9.30 -0.68
C MET A 1 -19.91 10.56 0.16
N PRO A 2 -19.68 10.51 1.49
CA PRO A 2 -19.48 11.71 2.28
C PRO A 2 -17.97 12.01 2.24
N ASP A 3 -17.43 12.94 1.45
CA ASP A 3 -17.81 14.35 1.32
C ASP A 3 -17.29 14.91 -0.02
N GLY A 4 -17.87 14.55 -1.16
CA GLY A 4 -17.62 15.23 -2.46
C GLY A 4 -16.14 15.47 -2.86
N GLY A 5 -15.19 14.76 -2.24
CA GLY A 5 -13.76 15.02 -2.33
C GLY A 5 -13.18 14.35 -3.55
N HIS A 6 -12.25 15.03 -4.22
CA HIS A 6 -11.49 14.44 -5.32
C HIS A 6 -10.77 13.17 -4.82
N PRO A 7 -10.81 12.06 -5.58
CA PRO A 7 -10.05 10.88 -5.23
C PRO A 7 -8.56 11.22 -5.16
N TRP A 8 -7.84 10.56 -4.26
CA TRP A 8 -6.40 10.70 -4.15
C TRP A 8 -5.71 10.18 -5.42
N LEU A 9 -4.73 10.93 -5.90
CA LEU A 9 -3.89 10.55 -7.01
C LEU A 9 -2.86 9.53 -6.55
N LEU A 10 -2.95 8.31 -7.10
CA LEU A 10 -2.00 7.24 -6.83
C LEU A 10 -0.77 7.41 -7.71
N SER A 11 0.38 7.63 -7.08
CA SER A 11 1.66 7.85 -7.77
C SER A 11 2.66 6.77 -7.42
N ASN A 12 3.43 6.33 -8.42
CA ASN A 12 4.55 5.40 -8.30
C ASN A 12 4.18 3.96 -7.83
N PHE A 13 2.90 3.63 -7.66
CA PHE A 13 2.47 2.29 -7.28
C PHE A 13 2.77 1.23 -8.34
N ASP A 14 2.46 1.49 -9.62
CA ASP A 14 2.69 0.51 -10.68
C ASP A 14 4.15 0.06 -10.75
N ARG A 15 5.09 1.01 -10.59
CA ARG A 15 6.52 0.72 -10.54
C ARG A 15 6.85 -0.28 -9.43
N TRP A 16 6.39 -0.03 -8.20
CA TRP A 16 6.70 -0.88 -7.06
C TRP A 16 5.97 -2.22 -7.09
N ILE A 17 4.75 -2.27 -7.64
CA ILE A 17 4.05 -3.54 -7.86
C ILE A 17 4.80 -4.37 -8.90
N SER A 18 5.19 -3.78 -10.04
CA SER A 18 5.96 -4.48 -11.07
C SER A 18 7.28 -5.01 -10.54
N TRP A 19 8.01 -4.22 -9.76
CA TRP A 19 9.26 -4.65 -9.13
C TRP A 19 9.02 -5.80 -8.14
N TRP A 20 8.06 -5.66 -7.23
CA TRP A 20 7.73 -6.72 -6.26
C TRP A 20 7.28 -8.02 -6.93
N VAL A 21 6.46 -7.94 -7.99
CA VAL A 21 6.03 -9.12 -8.77
C VAL A 21 7.22 -9.82 -9.41
N GLN A 22 8.18 -9.07 -9.93
CA GLN A 22 9.39 -9.63 -10.53
C GLN A 22 10.29 -10.32 -9.50
N GLU A 23 10.45 -9.74 -8.32
CA GLU A 23 11.38 -10.25 -7.31
C GLU A 23 10.80 -11.37 -6.45
N CYS A 24 9.50 -11.34 -6.17
CA CYS A 24 8.85 -12.26 -5.23
C CYS A 24 7.98 -13.32 -5.90
N GLU A 25 7.73 -13.22 -7.20
CA GLU A 25 6.87 -14.14 -7.98
C GLU A 25 5.59 -14.56 -7.24
N PRO A 26 4.78 -13.60 -6.73
CA PRO A 26 3.64 -13.92 -5.89
C PRO A 26 2.56 -14.68 -6.67
N PRO A 27 1.77 -15.54 -6.01
CA PRO A 27 0.59 -16.13 -6.64
C PRO A 27 -0.34 -15.06 -7.21
N LEU A 28 -0.97 -15.33 -8.36
CA LEU A 28 -1.84 -14.37 -9.04
C LEU A 28 -2.91 -13.76 -8.11
N GLN A 29 -3.51 -14.59 -7.25
CA GLN A 29 -4.50 -14.13 -6.28
C GLN A 29 -3.93 -13.06 -5.33
N ILE A 30 -2.69 -13.21 -4.86
CA ILE A 30 -2.04 -12.23 -3.98
C ILE A 30 -1.73 -10.94 -4.75
N ASN A 31 -1.30 -11.03 -6.01
CA ASN A 31 -1.10 -9.86 -6.86
C ASN A 31 -2.41 -9.07 -7.07
N ILE A 32 -3.53 -9.76 -7.31
CA ILE A 32 -4.85 -9.14 -7.41
C ILE A 32 -5.22 -8.45 -6.10
N THR A 33 -5.11 -9.13 -4.96
CA THR A 33 -5.42 -8.57 -3.64
C THR A 33 -4.58 -7.31 -3.33
N VAL A 34 -3.29 -7.32 -3.66
CA VAL A 34 -2.42 -6.14 -3.49
C VAL A 34 -2.89 -4.98 -4.36
N ARG A 35 -3.25 -5.23 -5.62
CA ARG A 35 -3.75 -4.20 -6.54
C ARG A 35 -5.08 -3.61 -6.08
N GLU A 36 -6.02 -4.43 -5.63
CA GLU A 36 -7.30 -3.98 -5.08
C GLU A 36 -7.08 -3.10 -3.85
N TRP A 37 -6.19 -3.52 -2.94
CA TRP A 37 -5.85 -2.72 -1.77
C TRP A 37 -5.21 -1.37 -2.16
N VAL A 38 -4.30 -1.35 -3.14
CA VAL A 38 -3.71 -0.10 -3.66
C VAL A 38 -4.79 0.83 -4.22
N MET A 39 -5.73 0.31 -5.01
CA MET A 39 -6.81 1.12 -5.58
C MET A 39 -7.70 1.75 -4.49
N SER A 40 -7.93 1.06 -3.37
CA SER A 40 -8.67 1.63 -2.23
C SER A 40 -8.03 2.89 -1.63
N ARG A 41 -6.72 3.09 -1.82
CA ARG A 41 -6.01 4.29 -1.33
C ARG A 41 -6.46 5.57 -2.04
N ALA A 42 -7.06 5.44 -3.23
CA ALA A 42 -7.66 6.57 -3.94
C ALA A 42 -8.88 7.12 -3.19
N GLU A 43 -9.56 6.28 -2.40
CA GLU A 43 -10.72 6.68 -1.61
C GLU A 43 -10.30 7.15 -0.21
N ASN A 44 -9.50 6.33 0.49
CA ASN A 44 -9.00 6.65 1.82
C ASN A 44 -7.58 6.09 2.04
N PRO A 45 -6.54 6.92 1.94
CA PRO A 45 -5.18 6.46 2.13
C PRO A 45 -4.83 6.17 3.59
N PHE A 46 -5.66 6.54 4.57
CA PHE A 46 -5.33 6.36 5.99
C PHE A 46 -5.86 5.04 6.58
N GLU A 47 -6.80 4.37 5.90
CA GLU A 47 -7.48 3.19 6.42
C GLU A 47 -6.53 2.01 6.63
N GLY A 48 -6.46 1.48 7.84
CA GLY A 48 -5.61 0.31 8.15
C GLY A 48 -4.10 0.57 8.05
N ALA A 49 -3.69 1.84 7.99
CA ALA A 49 -2.29 2.25 7.96
C ALA A 49 -1.92 3.03 9.23
N ARG A 50 -0.64 2.99 9.60
CA ARG A 50 -0.09 3.71 10.75
C ARG A 50 0.98 4.70 10.30
N PHE A 51 1.01 5.86 10.94
CA PHE A 51 2.11 6.82 10.74
C PHE A 51 3.42 6.22 11.23
N VAL A 52 4.47 6.39 10.44
CA VAL A 52 5.82 5.98 10.81
C VAL A 52 6.40 7.04 11.77
N PRO A 53 6.85 6.66 12.98
CA PRO A 53 7.41 7.62 13.93
C PRO A 53 8.55 8.44 13.32
N GLY A 54 8.52 9.76 13.52
CA GLY A 54 9.51 10.69 12.98
C GLY A 54 9.21 11.23 11.58
N PHE A 55 8.07 10.86 10.98
CA PHE A 55 7.64 11.37 9.68
C PHE A 55 6.15 11.74 9.71
N ASP A 56 5.82 12.98 9.33
CA ASP A 56 4.44 13.49 9.40
C ASP A 56 3.56 13.02 8.23
N ASP A 57 4.18 12.55 7.15
CA ASP A 57 3.54 12.20 5.88
C ASP A 57 3.68 10.73 5.51
N LEU A 58 4.49 9.95 6.24
CA LEU A 58 4.83 8.58 5.89
C LEU A 58 3.92 7.58 6.63
N LEU A 59 3.29 6.71 5.87
CA LEU A 59 2.40 5.66 6.34
C LEU A 59 2.98 4.29 6.02
N PHE A 60 2.73 3.36 6.93
CA PHE A 60 3.04 1.95 6.79
C PHE A 60 1.77 1.12 6.96
N ALA A 61 1.57 0.11 6.12
CA ALA A 61 0.48 -0.84 6.23
C ALA A 61 0.92 -2.26 5.88
N ALA A 62 0.43 -3.24 6.65
CA ALA A 62 0.35 -4.62 6.20
C ALA A 62 -0.93 -4.77 5.36
N ILE A 63 -0.82 -5.40 4.19
CA ILE A 63 -1.95 -5.55 3.26
C ILE A 63 -2.81 -6.73 3.72
N PRO A 64 -4.08 -6.49 4.12
CA PRO A 64 -4.97 -7.56 4.58
C PRO A 64 -5.16 -8.66 3.53
N GLY A 65 -5.31 -9.90 3.98
CA GLY A 65 -5.51 -11.05 3.09
C GLY A 65 -4.25 -11.56 2.38
N THR A 66 -3.07 -11.03 2.72
CA THR A 66 -1.79 -11.46 2.11
C THR A 66 -0.88 -12.29 3.02
N LEU A 67 -1.32 -12.58 4.25
CA LEU A 67 -0.58 -13.46 5.17
C LEU A 67 -0.60 -14.90 4.64
N ASN A 68 0.58 -15.46 4.37
CA ASN A 68 0.73 -16.84 3.89
C ASN A 68 1.04 -17.84 5.03
N GLU A 69 1.07 -19.14 4.69
CA GLU A 69 1.37 -20.22 5.64
C GLU A 69 2.79 -20.15 6.23
N ALA A 70 3.72 -19.50 5.52
CA ALA A 70 5.08 -19.25 5.99
C ALA A 70 5.18 -18.06 6.96
N GLY A 71 4.05 -17.44 7.32
CA GLY A 71 4.01 -16.30 8.23
C GLY A 71 4.57 -15.03 7.59
N GLN A 72 4.47 -14.88 6.26
CA GLN A 72 4.87 -13.67 5.55
C GLN A 72 3.65 -12.88 5.08
N VAL A 73 3.74 -11.56 5.10
CA VAL A 73 2.70 -10.64 4.67
C VAL A 73 3.26 -9.62 3.69
N VAL A 74 2.44 -9.13 2.77
CA VAL A 74 2.82 -8.00 1.91
C VAL A 74 2.62 -6.71 2.70
N THR A 75 3.59 -5.82 2.62
CA THR A 75 3.58 -4.51 3.27
C THR A 75 3.74 -3.42 2.22
N CYS A 76 3.19 -2.24 2.53
CA CYS A 76 3.37 -1.05 1.73
C CYS A 76 3.76 0.13 2.61
N THR A 77 4.75 0.89 2.15
CA THR A 77 5.11 2.19 2.72
C THR A 77 4.86 3.27 1.68
N TYR A 78 4.15 4.33 2.06
CA TYR A 78 3.76 5.39 1.14
C TYR A 78 3.65 6.73 1.85
N ARG A 79 3.83 7.82 1.09
CA ARG A 79 3.68 9.19 1.57
C ARG A 79 2.34 9.76 1.15
N VAL A 80 1.74 10.57 2.00
CA VAL A 80 0.50 11.30 1.71
C VAL A 80 0.77 12.79 1.68
N PHE A 81 0.64 13.38 0.49
CA PHE A 81 0.78 14.81 0.26
C PHE A 81 -0.62 15.43 0.19
N ARG A 82 -1.04 16.08 1.29
CA ARG A 82 -2.38 16.67 1.40
C ARG A 82 -2.60 17.88 0.49
N ALA A 83 -1.53 18.59 0.13
CA ALA A 83 -1.61 19.83 -0.65
C ALA A 83 -2.11 19.59 -2.09
N ASP A 84 -1.75 18.45 -2.69
CA ASP A 84 -2.05 18.07 -4.06
C ASP A 84 -2.87 16.76 -4.17
N TRP A 85 -3.32 16.23 -3.02
CA TRP A 85 -4.08 14.98 -2.93
C TRP A 85 -3.34 13.78 -3.52
N THR A 86 -2.02 13.70 -3.33
CA THR A 86 -1.19 12.61 -3.86
C THR A 86 -0.85 11.57 -2.78
N VAL A 87 -0.98 10.30 -3.15
CA VAL A 87 -0.45 9.15 -2.41
C VAL A 87 0.73 8.59 -3.20
N TYR A 88 1.94 8.76 -2.68
CA TYR A 88 3.16 8.35 -3.35
C TYR A 88 3.69 7.05 -2.75
N CYS A 89 3.69 5.98 -3.54
CA CYS A 89 4.25 4.71 -3.10
C CYS A 89 5.78 4.80 -2.96
N SER A 90 6.28 4.50 -1.77
CA SER A 90 7.72 4.47 -1.46
C SER A 90 8.29 3.06 -1.54
N MET A 91 7.50 2.04 -1.22
CA MET A 91 7.93 0.63 -1.29
C MET A 91 6.71 -0.32 -1.20
N ILE A 92 6.79 -1.44 -1.91
CA ILE A 92 5.97 -2.65 -1.67
C ILE A 92 6.94 -3.82 -1.48
N GLY A 93 6.71 -4.66 -0.48
CA GLY A 93 7.56 -5.81 -0.23
C GLY A 93 6.94 -6.84 0.69
N THR A 94 7.51 -8.04 0.70
CA THR A 94 7.10 -9.15 1.56
C THR A 94 7.95 -9.16 2.83
N ALA A 95 7.33 -9.25 4.01
CA ALA A 95 8.02 -9.28 5.30
C ALA A 95 7.47 -10.38 6.22
N SER A 96 8.30 -10.88 7.13
CA SER A 96 7.87 -11.84 8.16
C SER A 96 6.98 -11.16 9.21
N TRP A 97 5.87 -11.81 9.55
CA TRP A 97 4.94 -11.39 10.60
C TRP A 97 5.50 -11.76 12.00
N PRO A 98 5.28 -10.94 13.05
CA PRO A 98 4.57 -9.65 13.07
C PRO A 98 5.37 -8.45 12.54
N VAL A 99 4.66 -7.47 11.98
CA VAL A 99 5.21 -6.19 11.47
C VAL A 99 4.49 -4.97 12.04
#